data_AF-A0A395NNE6-F1
#
_entry.id   AF-A0A395NNE6-F1
#
_cell.length_a   1.000
_cell.length_b   1.000
_cell.length_c   1.000
_cell.angle_alpha   90.00
_cell.angle_beta   90.00
_cell.angle_gamma   90.00
#
_symmetry.space_group_name_H-M   'P 1'
#
loop_
_entity.id
_entity.type
_entity.pdbx_description
1 polymer ?
#
loop_
_entity_poly.entity_id
_entity_poly.type
_entity_poly.pdbx_seq_one_letter_code
_entity_poly.pdbx_strand_id
1 'polypeptide(L)'
;MLPPASLLSVIAGLALLSAPASARTWAGGVNMIAACQEQHGGVWQAILNCDKCNAYDWMCYDPDTGEWASVDVNAYCAQTYGGGAYADPQGGGPYDWGCYFP
;
A
#
# COMPACT_ATOMS: atom_id res chain seq x y z
N MET A 1 -28.72 -12.72 66.70
CA MET A 1 -28.71 -11.48 65.91
C MET A 1 -27.43 -11.50 65.06
N LEU A 2 -27.54 -11.69 63.74
CA LEU A 2 -26.42 -11.63 62.78
C LEU A 2 -26.81 -10.65 61.66
N PRO A 3 -25.94 -9.74 61.20
CA PRO A 3 -26.26 -8.83 60.11
C PRO A 3 -26.09 -9.53 58.74
N PRO A 4 -26.89 -9.17 57.73
CA PRO A 4 -26.66 -9.65 56.36
C PRO A 4 -25.46 -8.92 55.75
N ALA A 5 -24.49 -9.70 55.25
CA ALA A 5 -23.36 -9.17 54.50
C ALA A 5 -23.85 -8.68 53.12
N SER A 6 -23.82 -7.38 52.90
CA SER A 6 -24.07 -6.76 51.60
C SER A 6 -22.85 -6.96 50.69
N LEU A 7 -23.00 -7.82 49.68
CA LEU A 7 -22.04 -7.97 48.59
C LEU A 7 -22.17 -6.78 47.62
N LEU A 8 -21.28 -5.80 47.75
CA LEU A 8 -21.08 -4.74 46.76
C LEU A 8 -20.20 -5.29 45.62
N SER A 9 -20.84 -5.74 44.54
CA SER A 9 -20.14 -6.12 43.31
C SER A 9 -19.75 -4.87 42.51
N VAL A 10 -18.45 -4.56 42.48
CA VAL A 10 -17.88 -3.49 41.65
C VAL A 10 -17.76 -4.00 40.22
N ILE A 11 -18.58 -3.47 39.30
CA ILE A 11 -18.42 -3.70 37.86
C ILE A 11 -17.33 -2.75 37.37
N ALA A 12 -16.09 -3.25 37.28
CA ALA A 12 -15.00 -2.54 36.62
C ALA A 12 -15.24 -2.60 35.10
N GLY A 13 -15.80 -1.53 34.54
CA GLY A 13 -15.99 -1.38 33.10
C GLY A 13 -14.65 -1.31 32.37
N LEU A 14 -14.35 -2.31 31.54
CA LEU A 14 -13.27 -2.22 30.57
C LEU A 14 -13.64 -1.15 29.52
N ALA A 15 -13.13 0.06 29.70
CA ALA A 15 -13.06 1.03 28.62
C ALA A 15 -11.96 0.57 27.66
N LEU A 16 -12.35 -0.18 26.63
CA LEU A 16 -11.48 -0.48 25.48
C LEU A 16 -11.14 0.85 24.80
N LEU A 17 -9.91 1.32 24.97
CA LEU A 17 -9.32 2.42 24.21
C LEU A 17 -9.17 1.95 22.76
N SER A 18 -10.21 2.13 21.94
CA SER A 18 -10.08 2.04 20.50
C SER A 18 -9.25 3.22 20.03
N ALA A 19 -7.94 3.02 19.87
CA ALA A 19 -7.10 3.97 19.15
C ALA A 19 -7.71 4.22 17.77
N PRO A 20 -7.76 5.47 17.28
CA PRO A 20 -8.25 5.76 15.94
C PRO A 20 -7.37 5.01 14.94
N ALA A 21 -8.00 4.20 14.08
CA ALA A 21 -7.33 3.69 12.90
C ALA A 21 -6.93 4.92 12.07
N SER A 22 -5.63 5.18 11.97
CA SER A 22 -5.13 6.24 11.09
C SER A 22 -5.43 5.79 9.66
N ALA A 23 -6.42 6.44 9.05
CA ALA A 23 -6.74 6.21 7.65
C ALA A 23 -5.71 6.95 6.81
N ARG A 24 -4.87 6.18 6.10
CA ARG A 24 -3.96 6.71 5.09
C ARG A 24 -4.69 7.62 4.11
N THR A 25 -4.05 8.70 3.68
CA THR A 25 -4.67 9.65 2.75
C THR A 25 -4.28 9.29 1.31
N TRP A 26 -5.26 9.25 0.39
CA TRP A 26 -5.00 9.00 -1.03
C TRP A 26 -4.20 10.17 -1.64
N ALA A 27 -3.04 9.86 -2.23
CA ALA A 27 -2.24 10.82 -2.98
C ALA A 27 -2.58 10.76 -4.49
N GLY A 28 -2.74 9.54 -5.03
CA GLY A 28 -3.03 9.34 -6.45
C GLY A 28 -2.77 7.92 -6.93
N GLY A 29 -3.06 7.67 -8.21
CA GLY A 29 -2.83 6.36 -8.83
C GLY A 29 -1.39 6.17 -9.29
N VAL A 30 -1.02 4.92 -9.56
CA VAL A 30 0.30 4.58 -10.10
C VAL A 30 0.22 4.42 -11.62
N ASN A 31 1.08 5.13 -12.35
CA ASN A 31 1.31 4.87 -13.77
C ASN A 31 2.56 4.00 -13.93
N MET A 32 2.37 2.70 -14.16
CA MET A 32 3.47 1.74 -14.25
C MET A 32 4.44 2.03 -15.40
N ILE A 33 3.94 2.55 -16.52
CA ILE A 33 4.79 2.91 -17.67
C ILE A 33 5.68 4.10 -17.28
N ALA A 34 5.10 5.14 -16.67
CA ALA A 34 5.87 6.28 -16.18
C ALA A 34 6.90 5.85 -15.14
N ALA A 35 6.53 4.97 -14.21
CA ALA A 35 7.45 4.41 -13.21
C ALA A 35 8.66 3.71 -13.86
N CYS A 36 8.45 2.88 -14.87
CA CYS A 36 9.55 2.25 -15.62
C CYS A 36 10.42 3.26 -16.35
N GLN A 37 9.80 4.25 -17.00
CA GLN A 37 10.53 5.27 -17.75
C GLN A 37 11.34 6.20 -16.87
N GLU A 38 10.86 6.52 -15.68
CA GLU A 38 11.57 7.32 -14.67
C GLU A 38 12.78 6.56 -14.10
N GLN A 39 12.65 5.24 -13.91
CA GLN A 39 13.70 4.41 -13.29
C GLN A 39 14.78 3.96 -14.28
N HIS A 40 14.41 3.71 -15.54
CA HIS A 40 15.31 3.05 -16.50
C HIS A 40 15.45 3.81 -17.83
N GLY A 41 14.61 4.81 -18.10
CA GLY A 41 14.65 5.65 -19.30
C GLY A 41 13.49 5.42 -20.27
N GLY A 42 13.32 6.35 -21.22
CA GLY A 42 12.08 6.47 -22.02
C GLY A 42 11.72 5.29 -22.93
N VAL A 43 12.65 4.38 -23.23
CA VAL A 43 12.39 3.20 -24.07
C VAL A 43 11.71 2.06 -23.31
N TRP A 44 11.81 2.06 -21.98
CA TRP A 44 11.31 0.98 -21.14
C TRP A 44 9.78 0.99 -21.08
N GLN A 45 9.20 -0.21 -21.07
CA GLN A 45 7.76 -0.44 -21.03
C GLN A 45 7.39 -1.18 -19.74
N ALA A 46 6.18 -0.95 -19.23
CA ALA A 46 5.64 -1.74 -18.15
C ALA A 46 4.77 -2.88 -18.69
N ILE A 47 5.07 -4.11 -18.28
CA ILE A 47 4.41 -5.33 -18.76
C ILE A 47 4.06 -6.20 -17.56
N LEU A 48 2.89 -6.83 -17.60
CA LEU A 48 2.52 -7.90 -16.66
C LEU A 48 3.13 -9.23 -17.14
N ASN A 49 3.97 -9.84 -16.31
CA ASN A 49 4.64 -11.11 -16.64
C ASN A 49 4.03 -12.29 -15.87
N CYS A 50 2.82 -12.70 -16.27
CA CYS A 50 2.00 -13.66 -15.52
C CYS A 50 0.82 -14.19 -16.34
N ASP A 51 0.34 -15.39 -15.99
CA ASP A 51 -0.93 -15.94 -16.51
C ASP A 51 -2.14 -15.46 -15.69
N LYS A 52 -1.98 -15.39 -14.35
CA LYS A 52 -2.98 -14.87 -13.41
C LYS A 52 -2.35 -13.78 -12.56
N CYS A 53 -2.45 -12.57 -13.08
CA CYS A 53 -1.70 -11.45 -12.58
C CYS A 53 -2.23 -10.88 -11.26
N ASN A 54 -1.30 -10.44 -10.42
CA ASN A 54 -1.50 -9.69 -9.20
C ASN A 54 -0.65 -8.40 -9.24
N ALA A 55 -0.80 -7.56 -8.22
CA ALA A 55 -0.11 -6.27 -8.11
C ALA A 55 1.41 -6.37 -8.29
N TYR A 56 2.05 -7.45 -7.86
CA TYR A 56 3.50 -7.60 -7.85
C TYR A 56 4.07 -8.17 -9.15
N ASP A 57 3.23 -8.48 -10.15
CA ASP A 57 3.67 -9.11 -11.39
C ASP A 57 4.04 -8.10 -12.50
N TRP A 58 4.04 -6.80 -12.17
CA TRP A 58 4.54 -5.76 -13.05
C TRP A 58 6.05 -5.82 -13.15
N MET A 59 6.54 -5.73 -14.37
CA MET A 59 7.95 -5.70 -14.72
C MET A 59 8.21 -4.57 -15.73
N CYS A 60 9.40 -3.99 -15.67
CA CYS A 60 9.93 -3.16 -16.75
C CYS A 60 10.62 -4.05 -17.79
N TYR A 61 10.38 -3.75 -19.06
CA TYR A 61 11.00 -4.43 -20.19
C TYR A 61 11.58 -3.42 -21.17
N ASP A 62 12.83 -3.64 -21.57
CA ASP A 62 13.49 -2.89 -22.63
C ASP A 62 13.31 -3.61 -23.97
N PRO A 63 12.55 -3.06 -24.93
CA PRO A 63 12.32 -3.70 -26.22
C PRO A 63 13.54 -3.68 -27.15
N ASP A 64 14.52 -2.80 -26.92
CA ASP A 64 15.72 -2.68 -27.75
C ASP A 64 16.79 -3.72 -27.34
N THR A 65 16.90 -4.00 -26.05
CA THR A 65 17.91 -4.93 -25.50
C THR A 65 17.34 -6.29 -25.06
N GLY A 66 16.03 -6.37 -24.82
CA GLY A 66 15.37 -7.55 -24.24
C GLY A 66 15.55 -7.69 -22.72
N GLU A 67 16.05 -6.66 -22.05
CA GLU A 67 16.31 -6.66 -20.61
C GLU A 67 15.01 -6.54 -19.79
N TRP A 68 15.01 -7.18 -18.62
CA TRP A 68 13.92 -7.14 -17.66
C TRP A 68 14.38 -6.56 -16.33
N ALA A 69 13.57 -5.70 -15.73
CA ALA A 69 13.80 -5.12 -14.41
C ALA A 69 12.51 -5.07 -13.58
N SER A 70 12.63 -4.97 -12.26
CA SER A 70 11.49 -4.77 -11.36
C SER A 70 10.99 -3.33 -11.40
N VAL A 71 9.68 -3.11 -11.21
CA VAL A 71 9.13 -1.77 -11.01
C VAL A 71 9.22 -1.37 -9.53
N ASP A 72 9.99 -0.34 -9.18
CA ASP A 72 9.95 0.24 -7.82
C ASP A 72 8.78 1.22 -7.70
N VAL A 73 7.61 0.71 -7.34
CA VAL A 73 6.39 1.50 -7.21
C VAL A 73 6.48 2.50 -6.03
N ASN A 74 7.21 2.16 -4.97
CA ASN A 74 7.41 3.05 -3.82
C ASN A 74 8.26 4.26 -4.23
N ALA A 75 9.34 4.05 -4.97
CA ALA A 75 10.17 5.13 -5.48
C ALA A 75 9.37 6.06 -6.41
N TYR A 76 8.49 5.51 -7.25
CA TYR A 76 7.57 6.32 -8.08
C TYR A 76 6.65 7.19 -7.21
N CYS A 77 6.00 6.62 -6.20
CA CYS A 77 5.10 7.38 -5.31
C CYS A 77 5.85 8.50 -4.56
N ALA A 78 7.03 8.17 -4.02
CA ALA A 78 7.86 9.12 -3.29
C ALA A 78 8.34 10.28 -4.19
N GLN A 79 8.72 10.00 -5.44
CA GLN A 79 9.16 11.02 -6.39
C GLN A 79 8.00 11.87 -6.93
N THR A 80 6.89 11.24 -7.28
CA THR A 80 5.73 11.90 -7.91
C THR A 80 4.97 12.79 -6.93
N TYR A 81 4.73 12.30 -5.71
CA TYR A 81 3.86 12.98 -4.75
C TYR A 81 4.62 13.62 -3.58
N GLY A 82 5.89 13.27 -3.36
CA GLY A 82 6.68 13.79 -2.24
C GLY A 82 6.07 13.43 -0.88
N GLY A 83 6.38 14.22 0.16
CA GLY A 83 5.65 14.19 1.43
C GLY A 83 5.65 12.87 2.21
N GLY A 84 6.56 11.95 1.91
CA GLY A 84 6.55 10.60 2.48
C GLY A 84 5.50 9.68 1.86
N ALA A 85 5.03 9.98 0.64
CA ALA A 85 4.11 9.11 -0.09
C ALA A 85 4.72 7.73 -0.34
N TYR A 86 3.90 6.69 -0.16
CA TYR A 86 4.27 5.29 -0.33
C TYR A 86 3.22 4.54 -1.15
N ALA A 87 3.61 3.40 -1.71
CA ALA A 87 2.77 2.58 -2.56
C ALA A 87 2.03 1.50 -1.76
N ASP A 88 0.77 1.22 -2.12
CA ASP A 88 0.01 0.09 -1.60
C ASP A 88 -0.97 -0.48 -2.64
N PRO A 89 -1.08 -1.82 -2.78
CA PRO A 89 -1.87 -2.46 -3.83
C PRO A 89 -3.37 -2.68 -3.53
N GLN A 90 -3.98 -2.07 -2.50
CA GLN A 90 -5.45 -1.94 -2.24
C GLN A 90 -6.41 -3.14 -2.47
N GLY A 91 -5.92 -4.37 -2.60
CA GLY A 91 -6.74 -5.48 -3.08
C GLY A 91 -5.92 -6.55 -3.80
N GLY A 92 -4.70 -6.21 -4.22
CA GLY A 92 -3.73 -7.13 -4.77
C GLY A 92 -3.94 -7.45 -6.25
N GLY A 93 -4.97 -6.89 -6.89
CA GLY A 93 -5.11 -6.94 -8.34
C GLY A 93 -3.99 -6.16 -9.02
N PRO A 94 -3.64 -6.51 -10.27
CA PRO A 94 -2.52 -5.89 -10.98
C PRO A 94 -2.68 -4.36 -11.10
N TYR A 95 -3.90 -3.86 -11.18
CA TYR A 95 -4.19 -2.44 -11.36
C TYR A 95 -4.60 -1.70 -10.08
N ASP A 96 -4.49 -2.37 -8.92
CA ASP A 96 -4.99 -1.82 -7.65
C ASP A 96 -3.95 -0.97 -6.91
N TRP A 97 -2.80 -0.69 -7.53
CA TRP A 97 -1.76 0.15 -6.96
C TRP A 97 -2.19 1.61 -6.80
N GLY A 98 -1.97 2.13 -5.60
CA GLY A 98 -2.13 3.54 -5.28
C GLY A 98 -0.98 4.09 -4.45
N CYS A 99 -0.81 5.40 -4.51
CA CYS A 99 0.09 6.16 -3.66
C CYS A 99 -0.70 6.80 -2.50
N TYR A 100 -0.12 6.76 -1.31
CA TYR A 100 -0.75 7.20 -0.07
C TYR A 100 0.22 7.98 0.81
N PHE A 101 -0.32 8.96 1.54
CA PHE A 101 0.39 9.58 2.66
C PHE A 101 0.10 8.81 3.97
N PRO A 102 1.08 8.76 4.89
CA PRO A 102 0.92 8.11 6.20
C PRO A 102 -0.19 8.71 7.05
#